data_AF-A0A2E5Z638-F1
#
_entry.id   AF-A0A2E5Z638-F1
#
_cell.length_a   1.000
_cell.length_b   1.000
_cell.length_c   1.000
_cell.angle_alpha   90.00
_cell.angle_beta   90.00
_cell.angle_gamma   90.00
#
_symmetry.space_group_name_H-M   'P 1'
#
loop_
_entity.id
_entity.type
_entity.pdbx_description
1 polymer ?
#
loop_
_entity_poly.entity_id
_entity_poly.type
_entity_poly.pdbx_seq_one_letter_code
_entity_poly.pdbx_strand_id
1 'polypeptide(L)'
;MSTDPTFITALDWQRVGGLLLPLWWLFVSMAALAHTLLLAYAIVPSLGFTKELPESAMRIVKPPLYGAALFFLALSIFSVVIFINRLDILKEIFNKGLQ
;
A
#
# COMPACT_ATOMS: atom_id res chain seq x y z
N MET A 1 21.26 -8.87 -31.58
CA MET A 1 20.58 -9.53 -30.44
C MET A 1 21.56 -10.51 -29.83
N SER A 2 22.34 -10.06 -28.84
CA SER A 2 23.09 -10.98 -27.99
C SER A 2 22.06 -11.72 -27.12
N THR A 3 21.71 -12.95 -27.51
CA THR A 3 20.89 -13.86 -26.71
C THR A 3 21.72 -14.48 -25.59
N ASP A 4 22.48 -13.66 -24.87
CA ASP A 4 23.31 -14.13 -23.77
C ASP A 4 22.49 -14.04 -22.47
N PRO A 5 22.02 -15.16 -21.90
CA PRO A 5 21.16 -15.15 -20.71
C PRO A 5 21.88 -14.65 -19.45
N THR A 6 23.18 -14.35 -19.55
CA THR A 6 24.07 -14.01 -18.43
C THR A 6 24.10 -12.52 -18.08
N PHE A 7 23.42 -11.64 -18.81
CA PHE A 7 23.46 -10.19 -18.54
C PHE A 7 22.77 -9.78 -17.23
N ILE A 8 21.79 -10.56 -16.76
CA ILE A 8 21.10 -10.32 -15.48
C ILE A 8 21.91 -10.97 -14.37
N THR A 9 22.46 -10.14 -13.47
CA THR A 9 23.26 -10.60 -12.34
C THR A 9 22.40 -10.87 -11.09
N ALA A 10 22.95 -11.58 -10.11
CA ALA A 10 22.30 -11.76 -8.81
C ALA A 10 21.99 -10.41 -8.11
N LEU A 11 22.84 -9.39 -8.33
CA LEU A 11 22.61 -8.04 -7.82
C LEU A 11 21.40 -7.38 -8.49
N ASP A 12 21.22 -7.58 -9.80
CA ASP A 12 20.06 -7.08 -10.55
C ASP A 12 18.76 -7.72 -10.01
N TRP A 13 18.78 -9.02 -9.74
CA TRP A 13 17.66 -9.72 -9.09
C TRP A 13 17.33 -9.17 -7.70
N GLN A 14 18.35 -8.85 -6.90
CA GLN A 14 18.14 -8.23 -5.59
C GLN A 14 17.50 -6.83 -5.72
N ARG A 15 17.93 -6.04 -6.71
CA ARG A 15 17.36 -4.72 -6.98
C ARG A 15 15.90 -4.80 -7.43
N VAL A 16 15.57 -5.75 -8.31
CA VAL A 16 14.18 -6.04 -8.72
C VAL A 16 13.35 -6.52 -7.53
N GLY A 17 13.89 -7.41 -6.69
CA GLY A 17 13.23 -7.84 -5.45
C GLY A 17 12.91 -6.69 -4.51
N GLY A 18 13.73 -5.62 -4.51
CA GLY A 18 13.47 -4.39 -3.77
C GLY A 18 12.20 -3.63 -4.18
N LEU A 19 11.63 -3.92 -5.36
CA LEU A 19 10.35 -3.37 -5.82
C LEU A 19 9.13 -4.05 -5.18
N LEU A 20 9.28 -5.28 -4.69
CA LEU A 20 8.16 -6.02 -4.07
C LEU A 20 7.71 -5.39 -2.76
N LEU A 21 8.65 -4.89 -1.95
CA LEU A 21 8.33 -4.34 -0.64
C LEU A 21 7.35 -3.16 -0.70
N PRO A 22 7.55 -2.09 -1.51
CA PRO A 22 6.57 -1.02 -1.65
C PRO A 22 5.25 -1.51 -2.25
N LEU A 23 5.26 -2.55 -3.10
CA LEU A 23 4.04 -3.16 -3.62
C LEU A 23 3.22 -3.84 -2.52
N TRP A 24 3.88 -4.56 -1.61
CA TRP A 24 3.24 -5.16 -0.43
C TRP A 24 2.71 -4.11 0.53
N TRP A 25 3.47 -3.04 0.80
CA TRP A 25 2.99 -1.92 1.61
C TRP A 25 1.78 -1.23 1.00
N LEU A 26 1.75 -1.07 -0.33
CA LEU A 26 0.58 -0.58 -1.03
C LEU A 26 -0.63 -1.50 -0.83
N PHE A 27 -0.46 -2.80 -1.02
CA PHE A 27 -1.55 -3.77 -0.84
C PHE A 27 -2.10 -3.76 0.60
N VAL A 28 -1.22 -3.84 1.60
CA VAL A 28 -1.62 -3.85 3.02
C VAL A 28 -2.27 -2.54 3.42
N SER A 29 -1.73 -1.39 2.99
CA SER A 29 -2.31 -0.08 3.30
C SER A 29 -3.68 0.12 2.66
N MET A 30 -3.88 -0.33 1.41
CA MET A 30 -5.18 -0.29 0.75
C MET A 30 -6.21 -1.20 1.46
N ALA A 31 -5.83 -2.41 1.83
CA ALA A 31 -6.70 -3.33 2.57
C ALA A 31 -7.08 -2.75 3.95
N ALA A 32 -6.10 -2.19 4.68
CA ALA A 32 -6.33 -1.56 5.97
C ALA A 32 -7.19 -0.29 5.86
N LEU A 33 -6.99 0.52 4.81
CA LEU A 33 -7.82 1.68 4.51
C LEU A 33 -9.28 1.25 4.26
N ALA A 34 -9.50 0.25 3.41
CA ALA A 34 -10.82 -0.27 3.12
C ALA A 34 -11.51 -0.79 4.38
N HIS A 35 -10.79 -1.57 5.21
CA HIS A 35 -11.31 -2.06 6.48
C HIS A 35 -11.70 -0.89 7.41
N THR A 36 -10.84 0.12 7.52
CA THR A 36 -11.09 1.28 8.39
C THR A 36 -12.30 2.10 7.93
N LEU A 37 -12.47 2.28 6.61
CA LEU A 37 -13.62 2.97 6.04
C LEU A 37 -14.91 2.16 6.22
N LEU A 38 -14.87 0.83 6.01
CA LEU A 38 -16.02 -0.04 6.26
C LEU A 38 -16.44 0.01 7.74
N LEU A 39 -15.48 0.00 8.67
CA LEU A 39 -15.78 0.15 10.08
C LEU A 39 -16.44 1.51 10.38
N ALA A 40 -15.86 2.59 9.87
CA ALA A 40 -16.34 3.95 10.12
C ALA A 40 -17.73 4.24 9.51
N TYR A 41 -17.99 3.74 8.30
CA TYR A 41 -19.18 4.10 7.52
C TYR A 41 -20.28 3.03 7.48
N ALA A 42 -19.96 1.75 7.70
CA ALA A 42 -20.97 0.69 7.72
C ALA A 42 -21.24 0.20 9.14
N ILE A 43 -20.20 -0.20 9.89
CA ILE A 43 -20.36 -0.92 11.16
C ILE A 43 -20.72 0.01 12.32
N VAL A 44 -19.98 1.10 12.52
CA VAL A 44 -20.28 2.07 13.59
C VAL A 44 -21.70 2.64 13.49
N PRO A 45 -22.19 3.10 12.32
CA PRO A 45 -23.57 3.55 12.21
C PRO A 45 -24.58 2.41 12.37
N SER A 46 -24.32 1.20 11.86
CA SER A 46 -25.26 0.08 12.05
C SER A 46 -25.48 -0.28 13.53
N LEU A 47 -24.42 -0.20 14.35
CA LEU A 47 -24.50 -0.42 15.80
C LEU A 47 -25.19 0.72 16.56
N GLY A 48 -25.11 1.95 16.02
CA GLY A 48 -25.88 3.08 16.53
C GLY A 48 -27.37 2.93 16.26
N PHE A 49 -27.76 2.43 15.09
CA PHE A 49 -29.16 2.17 14.73
C PHE A 49 -29.81 1.10 15.62
N THR A 50 -29.07 0.07 16.02
CA THR A 50 -29.56 -0.98 16.93
C THR A 50 -29.55 -0.57 18.41
N LYS A 51 -29.10 0.64 18.77
CA LYS A 51 -28.91 1.13 20.15
C LYS A 51 -28.00 0.26 21.01
N GLU A 52 -27.20 -0.62 20.42
CA GLU A 52 -26.25 -1.45 21.17
C GLU A 52 -25.04 -0.64 21.64
N LEU A 53 -24.77 0.51 21.00
CA LEU A 53 -23.76 1.46 21.43
C LEU A 53 -24.39 2.80 21.86
N PRO A 54 -24.11 3.30 23.08
CA PRO A 54 -24.51 4.64 23.48
C PRO A 54 -23.79 5.69 22.63
N GLU A 55 -24.45 6.82 22.36
CA GLU A 55 -23.93 7.90 21.50
C GLU A 55 -22.54 8.42 21.94
N SER A 56 -22.26 8.36 23.25
CA SER A 56 -20.96 8.70 23.83
C SER A 56 -19.84 7.78 23.32
N ALA A 57 -20.08 6.48 23.22
CA ALA A 57 -19.13 5.51 22.68
C ALA A 57 -18.88 5.73 21.19
N MET A 58 -19.94 6.02 20.41
CA MET A 58 -19.78 6.35 18.98
C MET A 58 -18.92 7.59 18.76
N ARG A 59 -19.05 8.61 19.62
CA ARG A 59 -18.28 9.85 19.52
C ARG A 59 -16.79 9.65 19.86
N ILE A 60 -16.44 8.65 20.65
CA ILE A 60 -15.06 8.31 21.03
C ILE A 60 -14.39 7.44 19.95
N VAL A 61 -15.14 6.54 19.32
CA VAL A 61 -14.59 5.56 18.34
C VAL A 61 -14.43 6.15 16.94
N LYS A 62 -15.26 7.12 16.54
CA LYS A 62 -15.18 7.75 15.21
C LYS A 62 -13.86 8.50 14.94
N PRO A 63 -13.36 9.38 15.82
CA PRO A 63 -12.12 10.13 15.57
C PRO A 63 -10.88 9.26 15.27
N PRO A 64 -10.57 8.20 16.05
CA PRO A 64 -9.42 7.35 15.75
C PRO A 64 -9.59 6.56 14.45
N LEU A 65 -10.81 6.16 14.07
CA LEU A 65 -11.08 5.52 12.78
C LEU A 65 -10.75 6.45 11.61
N TYR A 66 -11.17 7.72 11.66
CA TYR A 66 -10.82 8.69 10.62
C TYR A 66 -9.32 8.99 10.59
N GLY A 67 -8.67 9.07 11.76
CA GLY A 67 -7.22 9.22 11.87
C GLY A 67 -6.47 8.05 11.24
N ALA A 68 -6.91 6.82 11.51
CA ALA A 68 -6.35 5.61 10.93
C ALA A 68 -6.56 5.55 9.41
N ALA A 69 -7.73 5.96 8.91
CA ALA A 69 -7.99 6.05 7.47
C ALA A 69 -7.04 7.06 6.79
N LEU A 70 -6.86 8.24 7.37
CA LEU A 70 -5.90 9.24 6.89
C LEU A 70 -4.47 8.70 6.87
N PHE A 71 -4.07 7.99 7.93
CA PHE A 71 -2.75 7.36 8.01
C PHE A 71 -2.55 6.31 6.92
N PHE A 72 -3.50 5.39 6.73
CA PHE A 72 -3.38 4.36 5.69
C PHE A 72 -3.41 4.94 4.27
N LEU A 73 -4.17 6.02 4.06
CA LEU A 73 -4.14 6.75 2.79
C LEU A 73 -2.77 7.36 2.52
N ALA A 74 -2.16 8.02 3.53
CA ALA A 74 -0.82 8.58 3.41
C ALA A 74 0.23 7.49 3.15
N LEU A 75 0.14 6.36 3.85
CA LEU A 75 1.03 5.21 3.65
C LEU A 75 0.90 4.62 2.24
N SER A 76 -0.32 4.57 1.70
CA SER A 76 -0.58 4.12 0.32
C SER A 76 0.09 5.03 -0.71
N ILE A 77 -0.11 6.35 -0.58
CA ILE A 77 0.53 7.34 -1.46
C ILE A 77 2.05 7.23 -1.36
N PHE A 78 2.60 7.16 -0.15
CA PHE A 78 4.02 7.01 0.09
C PHE A 78 4.60 5.75 -0.58
N SER A 79 3.88 4.64 -0.49
CA SER A 79 4.27 3.37 -1.13
C SER A 79 4.32 3.48 -2.65
N VAL A 80 3.33 4.15 -3.26
CA VAL A 80 3.29 4.42 -4.71
C VAL A 80 4.48 5.29 -5.13
N VAL A 81 4.77 6.37 -4.38
CA VAL A 81 5.90 7.25 -4.69
C VAL A 81 7.22 6.49 -4.64
N ILE A 82 7.45 5.67 -3.61
CA ILE A 82 8.65 4.82 -3.54
C ILE A 82 8.72 3.85 -4.70
N PHE A 83 7.60 3.22 -5.07
CA PHE A 83 7.56 2.27 -6.17
C PHE A 83 7.96 2.95 -7.49
N ILE A 84 7.35 4.09 -7.81
CA ILE A 84 7.63 4.85 -9.04
C ILE A 84 9.10 5.29 -9.08
N ASN A 85 9.62 5.83 -7.97
CA ASN A 85 11.02 6.27 -7.89
C ASN A 85 12.04 5.12 -8.07
N ARG A 86 11.61 3.86 -7.89
CA ARG A 86 12.46 2.68 -8.09
C ARG A 86 12.27 2.03 -9.46
N LEU A 87 11.27 2.42 -10.25
CA LEU A 87 11.01 1.85 -11.59
C LEU A 87 12.16 2.10 -12.57
N ASP A 88 13.00 3.11 -12.34
CA ASP A 88 14.16 3.36 -13.20
C ASP A 88 15.16 2.19 -13.22
N ILE A 89 15.17 1.35 -12.18
CA ILE A 89 15.94 0.09 -12.15
C ILE A 89 15.57 -0.83 -13.32
N LEU A 90 14.28 -0.90 -13.67
CA LEU A 90 13.81 -1.76 -14.76
C LEU A 90 14.28 -1.23 -16.12
N LYS A 91 14.30 0.10 -16.29
CA LYS A 91 14.82 0.74 -17.50
C LYS A 91 16.32 0.50 -17.66
N GLU A 92 17.06 0.59 -16.56
CA GLU A 92 18.52 0.33 -16.54
C GLU A 92 18.83 -1.11 -16.94
N ILE A 93 18.13 -2.09 -16.34
CA ILE A 93 18.32 -3.52 -16.66
C ILE A 93 17.91 -3.81 -18.11
N PHE A 94 16.81 -3.24 -18.59
CA PHE A 94 16.35 -3.44 -19.96
C PHE A 94 17.35 -2.87 -20.97
N ASN A 95 17.84 -1.64 -20.75
CA ASN A 95 18.85 -1.02 -21.61
C ASN A 95 20.17 -1.80 -21.61
N LYS A 96 20.58 -2.36 -20.47
CA LYS A 96 21.77 -3.22 -20.38
C LYS A 96 21.66 -4.48 -21.24
N GLY A 97 20.46 -5.05 -21.40
CA GLY A 97 20.22 -6.20 -22.28
C GLY A 97 20.12 -5.85 -23.77
N LEU A 98 19.99 -4.55 -24.12
CA LEU A 98 20.00 -4.07 -25.50
C LEU A 98 21.41 -3.79 -26.05
N GLN A 99 22.38 -3.58 -25.16
CA GLN A 99 23.81 -3.38 -25.48
C GLN A 99 24.51 -4.71 -25.71
#